data_AF-A0A812SC56-F1
#
_entry.id   AF-A0A812SC56-F1
#
_cell.length_a   1.000
_cell.length_b   1.000
_cell.length_c   1.000
_cell.angle_alpha   90.00
_cell.angle_beta   90.00
_cell.angle_gamma   90.00
#
_symmetry.space_group_name_H-M   'P 1'
#
loop_
_entity.id
_entity.type
_entity.pdbx_description
1 polymer ?
#
loop_
_entity_poly.entity_id
_entity_poly.type
_entity_poly.pdbx_seq_one_letter_code
_entity_poly.pdbx_strand_id
1 'polypeptide(L)'
;MRPSSTLDLQESAKTASGSQQSSKRPKFNKLDLTSIMLAKNLTTKAAVLAYAQDHGTAEMQVFVHAHQRKLADFLQEAADWGMARSAAAAEKDLDWDLVCRTAQEACPHDGSCTYAAAVQAFFSANAACVSQQELATALRAIIRSGPSKTTRVPLLAGPPNSGKTTILLPFDDLFGFKHVFHKPALNSKFALRNLLKEKRFLFWDDYRPVEYAQETLPVTAFLSLFQGQPLEVQVSQAFNDGNVDFEWHRGCIMTAKSEGLWVPYGSVSQEDVRHMQSRVHVFTATATVRHLQDTQPCKQCMCAWIRDAAAQHDAEQVVRVVGPPRAVEPASEAAG
;
A
#
# COMPACT_ATOMS: atom_id res chain seq x y z
N MET A 1 87.74 -0.53 9.42
CA MET A 1 88.67 0.42 8.76
C MET A 1 87.85 1.56 8.18
N ARG A 2 88.10 2.80 8.63
CA ARG A 2 87.60 4.08 8.06
C ARG A 2 88.29 4.35 6.70
N PRO A 3 87.78 5.18 5.76
CA PRO A 3 87.41 6.62 5.94
C PRO A 3 86.08 7.05 5.28
N SER A 4 85.32 8.05 5.76
CA SER A 4 85.54 9.52 5.80
C SER A 4 85.58 10.21 4.41
N SER A 5 84.49 10.92 4.08
CA SER A 5 84.53 12.26 3.43
C SER A 5 83.16 12.97 3.57
N THR A 6 82.97 13.98 4.42
CA THR A 6 83.16 15.45 4.26
C THR A 6 82.24 16.13 3.21
N LEU A 7 81.39 17.07 3.71
CA LEU A 7 80.80 18.28 3.09
C LEU A 7 79.86 18.05 1.88
N ASP A 8 78.64 18.61 1.83
CA ASP A 8 78.38 20.05 1.71
C ASP A 8 77.09 20.53 2.40
N LEU A 9 77.23 21.67 3.07
CA LEU A 9 76.17 22.59 3.43
C LEU A 9 75.80 23.41 2.19
N GLN A 10 74.58 23.22 1.66
CA GLN A 10 73.93 24.26 0.86
C GLN A 10 72.55 24.57 1.42
N GLU A 11 72.58 25.65 2.18
CA GLU A 11 71.56 26.64 2.44
C GLU A 11 70.69 26.90 1.20
N SER A 12 69.39 26.65 1.33
CA SER A 12 68.38 27.16 0.41
C SER A 12 67.17 27.59 1.23
N ALA A 13 67.15 28.88 1.51
CA ALA A 13 66.02 29.61 2.06
C ALA A 13 64.80 29.42 1.14
N LYS A 14 63.93 28.47 1.49
CA LYS A 14 62.56 28.43 1.00
C LYS A 14 61.76 29.49 1.76
N THR A 15 61.62 30.64 1.11
CA THR A 15 60.65 31.67 1.43
C THR A 15 59.27 31.03 1.53
N ALA A 16 58.78 30.87 2.76
CA ALA A 16 57.42 30.44 3.04
C ALA A 16 56.47 31.58 2.66
N SER A 17 56.08 31.66 1.39
CA SER A 17 54.90 32.42 0.98
C SER A 17 53.68 31.67 1.49
N GLY A 18 53.14 32.11 2.63
CA GLY A 18 51.86 31.64 3.15
C GLY A 18 50.77 31.85 2.10
N SER A 19 50.37 30.77 1.44
CA SER A 19 49.15 30.73 0.65
C SER A 19 47.97 30.84 1.61
N GLN A 20 47.45 32.06 1.75
CA GLN A 20 46.11 32.28 2.28
C GLN A 20 45.13 31.54 1.37
N GLN A 21 44.75 30.32 1.78
CA GLN A 21 43.55 29.66 1.25
C GLN A 21 42.37 30.54 1.62
N SER A 22 41.97 31.43 0.71
CA SER A 22 40.68 32.09 0.79
C SER A 22 39.62 30.99 0.72
N SER A 23 39.00 30.71 1.87
CA SER A 23 37.89 29.76 1.95
C SER A 23 36.78 30.28 1.04
N LYS A 24 36.64 29.70 -0.16
CA LYS A 24 35.56 30.03 -1.08
C LYS A 24 34.25 29.85 -0.33
N ARG A 25 33.45 30.90 -0.26
CA ARG A 25 32.11 30.82 0.35
C ARG A 25 31.32 29.71 -0.37
N PRO A 26 30.62 28.84 0.38
CA PRO A 26 29.81 27.79 -0.22
C PRO A 26 28.72 28.43 -1.08
N LYS A 27 28.60 27.98 -2.32
CA LYS A 27 27.61 28.47 -3.29
C LYS A 27 26.22 27.95 -2.93
N PHE A 28 25.19 28.79 -3.08
CA PHE A 28 23.79 28.37 -2.94
C PHE A 28 23.49 27.10 -3.76
N ASN A 29 22.89 26.12 -3.11
CA ASN A 29 22.66 24.80 -3.67
C ASN A 29 21.22 24.31 -3.40
N LYS A 30 20.95 23.07 -3.80
CA LYS A 30 19.62 22.45 -3.66
C LYS A 30 19.17 22.31 -2.21
N LEU A 31 20.07 21.96 -1.29
CA LEU A 31 19.74 21.77 0.12
C LEU A 31 19.32 23.09 0.79
N ASP A 32 19.97 24.20 0.40
CA ASP A 32 19.58 25.53 0.86
C ASP A 32 18.15 25.87 0.41
N LEU A 33 17.83 25.58 -0.86
CA LEU A 33 16.49 25.79 -1.41
C LEU A 33 15.43 24.90 -0.73
N THR A 34 15.74 23.62 -0.50
CA THR A 34 14.87 22.69 0.24
C THR A 34 14.57 23.20 1.64
N SER A 35 15.58 23.70 2.35
CA SER A 35 15.42 24.27 3.69
C SER A 35 14.48 25.48 3.69
N ILE A 36 14.59 26.35 2.67
CA ILE A 36 13.69 27.51 2.49
C ILE A 36 12.27 27.06 2.17
N MET A 37 12.09 26.10 1.26
CA MET A 37 10.77 25.57 0.89
C MET A 37 10.03 25.05 2.12
N LEU A 38 10.72 24.29 2.98
CA LEU A 38 10.17 23.77 4.22
C LEU A 38 9.88 24.88 5.24
N ALA A 39 10.85 25.76 5.50
CA ALA A 39 10.70 26.83 6.49
C ALA A 39 9.62 27.86 6.13
N LYS A 40 9.33 28.03 4.84
CA LYS A 40 8.34 28.99 4.32
C LYS A 40 7.08 28.33 3.76
N ASN A 41 6.96 27.01 3.90
CA ASN A 41 5.83 26.22 3.40
C ASN A 41 5.49 26.50 1.92
N LEU A 42 6.52 26.55 1.08
CA LEU A 42 6.36 26.80 -0.37
C LEU A 42 5.99 25.46 -1.04
N THR A 43 4.74 25.32 -1.45
CA THR A 43 4.21 24.05 -2.01
C THR A 43 4.05 24.07 -3.52
N THR A 44 4.26 25.22 -4.17
CA THR A 44 4.07 25.36 -5.63
C THR A 44 5.26 26.04 -6.29
N LYS A 45 5.48 25.73 -7.58
CA LYS A 45 6.54 26.36 -8.38
C LYS A 45 6.38 27.89 -8.41
N ALA A 46 5.15 28.39 -8.52
CA ALA A 46 4.88 29.81 -8.51
C ALA A 46 5.29 30.47 -7.17
N ALA A 47 4.97 29.82 -6.05
CA ALA A 47 5.36 30.32 -4.72
C ALA A 47 6.89 30.39 -4.55
N VAL A 48 7.63 29.39 -5.06
CA VAL A 48 9.10 29.39 -5.06
C VAL A 48 9.68 30.52 -5.90
N LEU A 49 9.11 30.76 -7.08
CA LEU A 49 9.55 31.84 -7.98
C LEU A 49 9.27 33.22 -7.37
N ALA A 50 8.06 33.44 -6.86
CA ALA A 50 7.69 34.68 -6.19
C ALA A 50 8.60 34.94 -4.98
N TYR A 51 8.82 33.93 -4.14
CA TYR A 51 9.73 34.05 -2.99
C TYR A 51 11.16 34.40 -3.41
N ALA A 52 11.69 33.77 -4.47
CA ALA A 52 13.03 34.07 -4.96
C ALA A 52 13.15 35.51 -5.50
N GLN A 53 12.11 36.03 -6.13
CA GLN A 53 12.06 37.41 -6.63
C GLN A 53 12.01 38.43 -5.49
N ASP A 54 11.11 38.22 -4.54
CA ASP A 54 10.83 39.19 -3.47
C ASP A 54 11.84 39.14 -2.32
N HIS A 55 12.37 37.95 -2.02
CA HIS A 55 13.17 37.71 -0.81
C HIS A 55 14.49 36.95 -1.08
N GLY A 56 14.74 36.51 -2.32
CA GLY A 56 15.91 35.70 -2.65
C GLY A 56 17.19 36.51 -2.72
N THR A 57 18.30 35.93 -2.26
CA THR A 57 19.64 36.48 -2.54
C THR A 57 19.97 36.35 -4.03
N ALA A 58 20.95 37.11 -4.52
CA ALA A 58 21.41 37.01 -5.92
C ALA A 58 21.80 35.56 -6.30
N GLU A 59 22.45 34.82 -5.40
CA GLU A 59 22.83 33.42 -5.65
C GLU A 59 21.59 32.50 -5.75
N MET A 60 20.60 32.70 -4.88
CA MET A 60 19.33 31.96 -4.92
C MET A 60 18.60 32.24 -6.23
N GLN A 61 18.48 33.51 -6.64
CA GLN A 61 17.81 33.89 -7.89
C GLN A 61 18.47 33.25 -9.11
N VAL A 62 19.81 33.28 -9.18
CA VAL A 62 20.57 32.62 -10.26
C VAL A 62 20.33 31.10 -10.24
N PHE A 63 20.37 30.46 -9.07
CA PHE A 63 20.13 29.03 -8.94
C PHE A 63 18.71 28.64 -9.39
N VAL A 64 17.69 29.36 -8.91
CA VAL A 64 16.28 29.11 -9.22
C VAL A 64 16.01 29.33 -10.72
N HIS A 65 16.58 30.39 -11.31
CA HIS A 65 16.49 30.64 -12.74
C HIS A 65 17.12 29.50 -13.56
N ALA A 66 18.33 29.06 -13.20
CA ALA A 66 19.01 27.97 -13.89
C ALA A 66 18.30 26.61 -13.79
N HIS A 67 17.55 26.37 -12.70
CA HIS A 67 16.89 25.10 -12.42
C HIS A 67 15.36 25.16 -12.53
N GLN A 68 14.80 26.17 -13.20
CA GLN A 68 13.36 26.43 -13.22
C GLN A 68 12.51 25.22 -13.67
N ARG A 69 13.05 24.38 -14.56
CA ARG A 69 12.39 23.16 -15.05
C ARG A 69 12.35 22.03 -14.01
N LYS A 70 13.32 21.98 -13.09
CA LYS A 70 13.46 20.96 -12.04
C LYS A 70 12.80 21.35 -10.71
N LEU A 71 12.21 22.54 -10.61
CA LEU A 71 11.61 23.01 -9.36
C LEU A 71 10.44 22.13 -8.88
N ALA A 72 9.71 21.50 -9.79
CA ALA A 72 8.66 20.55 -9.42
C ALA A 72 9.24 19.33 -8.68
N ASP A 73 10.33 18.76 -9.19
CA ASP A 73 11.04 17.66 -8.54
C ASP A 73 11.61 18.10 -7.19
N PHE A 74 12.19 19.30 -7.11
CA PHE A 74 12.75 19.83 -5.85
C PHE A 74 11.67 20.06 -4.79
N LEU A 75 10.47 20.49 -5.19
CA LEU A 75 9.33 20.64 -4.28
C LEU A 75 8.86 19.28 -3.75
N GLN A 76 8.78 18.27 -4.63
CA GLN A 76 8.43 16.92 -4.22
C GLN A 76 9.47 16.36 -3.24
N GLU A 77 10.76 16.44 -3.58
CA GLU A 77 11.84 16.00 -2.70
C GLU A 77 11.88 16.77 -1.37
N ALA A 78 11.59 18.08 -1.38
CA ALA A 78 11.51 18.85 -0.15
C ALA A 78 10.35 18.40 0.72
N ALA A 79 9.16 18.15 0.15
CA ALA A 79 8.03 17.60 0.86
C ALA A 79 8.35 16.23 1.46
N ASP A 80 8.96 15.34 0.66
CA ASP A 80 9.38 14.00 1.10
C ASP A 80 10.41 14.10 2.24
N TRP A 81 11.40 14.99 2.13
CA TRP A 81 12.39 15.26 3.17
C TRP A 81 11.75 15.76 4.47
N GLY A 82 10.79 16.69 4.37
CA GLY A 82 10.06 17.22 5.52
C GLY A 82 9.22 16.16 6.24
N MET A 83 8.69 15.19 5.48
CA MET A 83 7.88 14.08 6.00
C MET A 83 8.71 12.84 6.36
N ALA A 84 10.00 12.81 6.06
CA ALA A 84 10.82 11.59 6.16
C ALA A 84 10.79 10.95 7.55
N ARG A 85 10.81 11.74 8.63
CA ARG A 85 10.75 11.21 10.00
C ARG A 85 9.39 10.57 10.32
N SER A 86 8.31 11.23 9.94
CA SER A 86 6.95 10.68 10.11
C SER A 86 6.71 9.45 9.23
N ALA A 87 7.24 9.45 7.99
CA ALA A 87 7.17 8.32 7.09
C ALA A 87 7.92 7.11 7.67
N ALA A 88 9.17 7.30 8.10
CA ALA A 88 9.97 6.25 8.73
C ALA A 88 9.37 5.71 10.05
N ALA A 89 8.64 6.54 10.79
CA ALA A 89 7.86 6.07 11.94
C ALA A 89 6.65 5.23 11.49
N ALA A 90 5.90 5.71 10.50
CA ALA A 90 4.71 5.05 9.97
C ALA A 90 5.02 3.74 9.21
N GLU A 91 6.23 3.56 8.70
CA GLU A 91 6.71 2.29 8.11
C GLU A 91 6.89 1.18 9.14
N LYS A 92 7.19 1.56 10.39
CA LYS A 92 7.32 0.61 11.51
C LYS A 92 5.97 0.21 12.08
N ASP A 93 4.94 1.03 11.88
CA ASP A 93 3.57 0.69 12.28
C ASP A 93 3.07 -0.47 11.42
N LEU A 94 2.68 -1.56 12.07
CA LEU A 94 1.99 -2.66 11.41
C LEU A 94 0.64 -2.15 10.89
N ASP A 95 0.26 -2.57 9.69
CA ASP A 95 -0.98 -2.11 9.05
C ASP A 95 -2.22 -2.45 9.89
N TRP A 96 -2.16 -3.51 10.70
CA TRP A 96 -3.22 -3.84 11.66
C TRP A 96 -3.28 -2.88 12.85
N ASP A 97 -2.14 -2.39 13.36
CA ASP A 97 -2.12 -1.42 14.45
C ASP A 97 -2.73 -0.09 13.99
N LEU A 98 -2.50 0.30 12.73
CA LEU A 98 -3.19 1.42 12.09
C LEU A 98 -4.70 1.22 12.08
N VAL A 99 -5.20 0.04 11.66
CA VAL A 99 -6.64 -0.29 11.71
C VAL A 99 -7.17 -0.16 13.15
N CYS A 100 -6.49 -0.76 14.13
CA CYS A 100 -6.92 -0.72 15.53
C CYS A 100 -6.97 0.70 16.10
N ARG A 101 -5.97 1.54 15.80
CA ARG A 101 -5.91 2.95 16.22
C ARG A 101 -7.02 3.77 15.56
N THR A 102 -7.19 3.65 14.24
CA THR A 102 -8.24 4.38 13.52
C THR A 102 -9.64 3.93 13.95
N ALA A 103 -9.81 2.67 14.35
CA ALA A 103 -11.06 2.17 14.93
C ALA A 103 -11.39 2.76 16.33
N GLN A 104 -10.45 3.44 16.98
CA GLN A 104 -10.68 4.13 18.27
C GLN A 104 -11.00 5.61 18.08
N GLU A 105 -10.77 6.17 16.89
CA GLU A 105 -11.09 7.54 16.58
C GLU A 105 -12.60 7.73 16.46
N ALA A 106 -13.09 8.93 16.81
CA ALA A 106 -14.49 9.28 16.60
C ALA A 106 -14.82 9.33 15.10
N CYS A 107 -16.00 8.85 14.74
CA CYS A 107 -16.52 8.99 13.38
C CYS A 107 -16.70 10.47 13.05
N PRO A 108 -16.15 10.99 11.93
CA PRO A 108 -16.30 12.41 11.57
C PRO A 108 -17.74 12.79 11.16
N HIS A 109 -18.63 11.81 11.03
CA HIS A 109 -20.04 11.98 10.65
C HIS A 109 -21.02 11.69 11.79
N ASP A 110 -20.50 11.37 12.98
CA ASP A 110 -21.30 11.02 14.17
C ASP A 110 -22.41 9.98 13.84
N GLY A 111 -23.62 10.18 14.39
CA GLY A 111 -24.79 9.32 14.15
C GLY A 111 -25.40 9.42 12.74
N SER A 112 -24.88 10.29 11.88
CA SER A 112 -25.36 10.50 10.49
C SER A 112 -24.47 9.82 9.44
N CYS A 113 -23.56 8.95 9.86
CA CYS A 113 -22.62 8.28 8.97
C CYS A 113 -23.33 7.38 7.94
N THR A 114 -23.42 7.86 6.70
CA THR A 114 -24.03 7.12 5.58
C THR A 114 -23.30 5.82 5.29
N TYR A 115 -21.97 5.77 5.49
CA TYR A 115 -21.20 4.53 5.38
C TYR A 115 -21.60 3.48 6.41
N ALA A 116 -21.76 3.84 7.68
CA ALA A 116 -22.16 2.88 8.71
C ALA A 116 -23.54 2.28 8.39
N ALA A 117 -24.48 3.12 7.93
CA ALA A 117 -25.78 2.66 7.46
C ALA A 117 -25.66 1.73 6.23
N ALA A 118 -24.79 2.05 5.27
CA ALA A 118 -24.54 1.21 4.10
C ALA A 118 -23.95 -0.16 4.47
N VAL A 119 -23.01 -0.21 5.42
CA VAL A 119 -22.46 -1.47 5.95
C VAL A 119 -23.54 -2.32 6.60
N GLN A 120 -24.39 -1.71 7.44
CA GLN A 120 -25.50 -2.43 8.06
C GLN A 120 -26.49 -2.97 7.01
N ALA A 121 -26.85 -2.15 6.02
CA ALA A 121 -27.73 -2.56 4.93
C ALA A 121 -27.13 -3.69 4.10
N PHE A 122 -25.82 -3.62 3.80
CA PHE A 122 -25.08 -4.67 3.10
C PHE A 122 -25.16 -6.02 3.81
N PHE A 123 -24.76 -6.07 5.08
CA PHE A 123 -24.75 -7.33 5.83
C PHE A 123 -26.15 -7.84 6.13
N SER A 124 -27.13 -6.95 6.39
CA SER A 124 -28.52 -7.36 6.58
C SER A 124 -29.11 -7.98 5.32
N ALA A 125 -28.87 -7.38 4.14
CA ALA A 125 -29.36 -7.89 2.87
C ALA A 125 -28.68 -9.21 2.43
N ASN A 126 -27.45 -9.44 2.88
CA ASN A 126 -26.63 -10.61 2.50
C ASN A 126 -26.36 -11.58 3.66
N ALA A 127 -27.13 -11.51 4.75
CA ALA A 127 -26.87 -12.30 5.96
C ALA A 127 -26.87 -13.82 5.73
N ALA A 128 -27.58 -14.29 4.70
CA ALA A 128 -27.63 -15.71 4.34
C ALA A 128 -26.37 -16.22 3.60
N CYS A 129 -25.56 -15.32 3.03
CA CYS A 129 -24.44 -15.68 2.14
C CYS A 129 -23.11 -15.01 2.49
N VAL A 130 -23.12 -13.97 3.32
CA VAL A 130 -21.92 -13.25 3.77
C VAL A 130 -21.98 -13.03 5.27
N SER A 131 -21.08 -13.70 6.00
CA SER A 131 -20.86 -13.44 7.42
C SER A 131 -19.93 -12.23 7.61
N GLN A 132 -20.38 -11.24 8.39
CA GLN A 132 -19.57 -10.09 8.76
C GLN A 132 -18.32 -10.50 9.55
N GLN A 133 -18.45 -11.48 10.44
CA GLN A 133 -17.39 -11.99 11.31
C GLN A 133 -16.31 -12.74 10.52
N GLU A 134 -16.73 -13.57 9.57
CA GLU A 134 -15.80 -14.30 8.70
C GLU A 134 -15.04 -13.36 7.77
N LEU A 135 -15.74 -12.39 7.15
CA LEU A 135 -15.11 -11.37 6.31
C LEU A 135 -14.13 -10.51 7.11
N ALA A 136 -14.52 -10.05 8.30
CA ALA A 136 -13.66 -9.28 9.20
C ALA A 136 -12.42 -10.08 9.62
N THR A 137 -12.57 -11.37 9.90
CA THR A 137 -11.45 -12.25 10.25
C THR A 137 -10.49 -12.45 9.08
N ALA A 138 -11.01 -12.65 7.87
CA ALA A 138 -10.20 -12.76 6.65
C ALA A 138 -9.46 -11.45 6.35
N LEU A 139 -10.13 -10.30 6.52
CA LEU A 139 -9.53 -8.97 6.42
C LEU A 139 -8.42 -8.74 7.45
N ARG A 140 -8.65 -9.08 8.72
CA ARG A 140 -7.62 -9.02 9.76
C ARG A 140 -6.41 -9.88 9.40
N ALA A 141 -6.64 -11.12 8.96
CA ALA A 141 -5.56 -12.04 8.62
C ALA A 141 -4.72 -11.49 7.45
N ILE A 142 -5.35 -11.04 6.36
CA ILE A 142 -4.63 -10.51 5.20
C ILE A 142 -3.90 -9.21 5.51
N ILE A 143 -4.47 -8.31 6.33
CA ILE A 143 -3.82 -7.07 6.75
C ILE A 143 -2.59 -7.35 7.63
N ARG A 144 -2.66 -8.38 8.50
CA ARG A 144 -1.56 -8.72 9.42
C ARG A 144 -0.41 -9.44 8.76
N SER A 145 -0.69 -10.41 7.89
CA SER A 145 0.34 -11.33 7.37
C SER A 145 0.59 -11.21 5.88
N GLY A 146 -0.22 -10.45 5.15
CA GLY A 146 -0.27 -10.51 3.70
C GLY A 146 -0.74 -11.87 3.17
N PRO A 147 -0.78 -12.04 1.83
CA PRO A 147 -1.15 -13.29 1.19
C PRO A 147 -0.12 -14.39 1.48
N SER A 148 -0.61 -15.62 1.69
CA SER A 148 0.27 -16.78 1.92
C SER A 148 -0.45 -18.09 1.59
N LYS A 149 0.23 -19.23 1.79
CA LYS A 149 -0.41 -20.55 1.70
C LYS A 149 -1.51 -20.77 2.73
N THR A 150 -1.57 -20.02 3.82
CA THR A 150 -2.62 -20.12 4.84
C THR A 150 -3.52 -18.88 4.91
N THR A 151 -3.07 -17.76 4.36
CA THR A 151 -3.83 -16.50 4.32
C THR A 151 -4.26 -16.21 2.89
N ARG A 152 -5.52 -16.55 2.57
CA ARG A 152 -6.13 -16.29 1.27
C ARG A 152 -6.58 -14.84 1.16
N VAL A 153 -6.51 -14.27 -0.04
CA VAL A 153 -6.99 -12.91 -0.30
C VAL A 153 -8.52 -12.89 -0.27
N PRO A 154 -9.16 -12.05 0.55
CA PRO A 154 -10.61 -11.86 0.49
C PRO A 154 -11.02 -11.32 -0.88
N LEU A 155 -11.99 -11.97 -1.52
CA LEU A 155 -12.62 -11.51 -2.75
C LEU A 155 -14.12 -11.40 -2.53
N LEU A 156 -14.65 -10.19 -2.56
CA LEU A 156 -16.09 -9.95 -2.43
C LEU A 156 -16.74 -9.91 -3.81
N ALA A 157 -17.45 -10.97 -4.18
CA ALA A 157 -18.14 -11.13 -5.44
C ALA A 157 -19.64 -10.84 -5.32
N GLY A 158 -20.28 -10.35 -6.38
CA GLY A 158 -21.73 -10.19 -6.41
C GLY A 158 -22.23 -9.28 -7.53
N PRO A 159 -23.56 -9.10 -7.64
CA PRO A 159 -24.15 -8.31 -8.72
C PRO A 159 -23.79 -6.82 -8.61
N PRO A 160 -24.00 -6.02 -9.66
CA PRO A 160 -23.91 -4.56 -9.57
C PRO A 160 -24.79 -4.02 -8.43
N ASN A 161 -24.38 -2.91 -7.81
CA ASN A 161 -25.09 -2.27 -6.70
C ASN A 161 -25.29 -3.16 -5.46
N SER A 162 -24.54 -4.24 -5.29
CA SER A 162 -24.59 -5.02 -4.04
C SER A 162 -23.80 -4.41 -2.89
N GLY A 163 -23.18 -3.23 -3.03
CA GLY A 163 -22.45 -2.53 -1.95
C GLY A 163 -21.01 -2.97 -1.70
N LYS A 164 -20.47 -3.88 -2.51
CA LYS A 164 -19.11 -4.47 -2.35
C LYS A 164 -18.02 -3.41 -2.29
N THR A 165 -17.96 -2.57 -3.32
CA THR A 165 -17.00 -1.47 -3.42
C THR A 165 -17.24 -0.47 -2.30
N THR A 166 -18.50 -0.11 -2.06
CA THR A 166 -18.90 0.88 -1.04
C THR A 166 -18.34 0.56 0.35
N ILE A 167 -18.44 -0.70 0.81
CA ILE A 167 -17.96 -1.06 2.15
C ILE A 167 -16.43 -1.16 2.24
N LEU A 168 -15.70 -1.20 1.12
CA LEU A 168 -14.24 -1.36 1.06
C LEU A 168 -13.47 -0.11 0.58
N LEU A 169 -14.16 0.85 -0.04
CA LEU A 169 -13.59 2.14 -0.46
C LEU A 169 -12.79 2.88 0.62
N PRO A 170 -13.17 2.85 1.92
CA PRO A 170 -12.40 3.57 2.93
C PRO A 170 -10.97 3.07 3.14
N PHE A 171 -10.53 1.96 2.51
CA PHE A 171 -9.12 1.60 2.47
C PHE A 171 -8.25 2.65 1.79
N ASP A 172 -8.77 3.38 0.80
CA ASP A 172 -8.07 4.50 0.18
C ASP A 172 -7.81 5.64 1.16
N ASP A 173 -8.76 5.93 2.05
CA ASP A 173 -8.61 6.97 3.07
C ASP A 173 -7.75 6.50 4.25
N LEU A 174 -7.76 5.20 4.54
CA LEU A 174 -6.97 4.60 5.62
C LEU A 174 -5.48 4.59 5.29
N PHE A 175 -5.12 4.03 4.14
CA PHE A 175 -3.71 3.88 3.73
C PHE A 175 -3.21 5.09 2.92
N GLY A 176 -4.12 5.89 2.39
CA GLY A 176 -3.84 6.98 1.46
C GLY A 176 -3.79 6.48 0.02
N PHE A 177 -4.52 7.15 -0.87
CA PHE A 177 -4.64 6.79 -2.28
C PHE A 177 -3.30 6.50 -2.99
N LYS A 178 -2.24 7.24 -2.63
CA LYS A 178 -0.88 7.04 -3.19
C LYS A 178 -0.23 5.73 -2.72
N HIS A 179 -0.59 5.20 -1.56
CA HIS A 179 -0.05 3.96 -1.00
C HIS A 179 -0.97 2.75 -1.23
N VAL A 180 -2.18 2.96 -1.76
CA VAL A 180 -3.00 1.87 -2.28
C VAL A 180 -2.60 1.60 -3.73
N PHE A 181 -2.43 0.33 -4.07
CA PHE A 181 -2.27 -0.11 -5.46
C PHE A 181 -3.61 -0.64 -5.96
N HIS A 182 -4.24 0.17 -6.80
CA HIS A 182 -5.43 -0.22 -7.53
C HIS A 182 -5.09 -1.14 -8.69
N LYS A 183 -6.09 -1.88 -9.17
CA LYS A 183 -5.90 -2.82 -10.27
C LYS A 183 -5.26 -2.14 -11.48
N PRO A 184 -4.34 -2.81 -12.19
CA PRO A 184 -3.73 -2.23 -13.38
C PRO A 184 -4.76 -2.00 -14.48
N ALA A 185 -4.43 -1.09 -15.40
CA ALA A 185 -5.18 -0.98 -16.65
C ALA A 185 -5.08 -2.29 -17.43
N LEU A 186 -6.19 -2.70 -18.04
CA LEU A 186 -6.22 -3.86 -18.91
C LEU A 186 -5.24 -3.66 -20.09
N ASN A 187 -4.54 -4.72 -20.50
CA ASN A 187 -3.50 -4.69 -21.54
C ASN A 187 -2.24 -3.87 -21.19
N SER A 188 -2.00 -3.57 -19.90
CA SER A 188 -0.79 -2.86 -19.48
C SER A 188 0.45 -3.76 -19.53
N LYS A 189 1.45 -3.38 -20.34
CA LYS A 189 2.73 -4.09 -20.44
C LYS A 189 3.56 -4.09 -19.15
N PHE A 190 3.32 -3.14 -18.25
CA PHE A 190 4.05 -3.00 -16.99
C PHE A 190 3.06 -2.95 -15.83
N ALA A 191 2.12 -3.90 -15.82
CA ALA A 191 0.96 -3.91 -14.92
C ALA A 191 1.34 -3.73 -13.45
N LEU A 192 2.42 -4.38 -13.01
CA LEU A 192 2.85 -4.40 -11.60
C LEU A 192 3.89 -3.33 -11.24
N ARG A 193 4.40 -2.52 -12.19
CA ARG A 193 5.50 -1.57 -11.90
C ARG A 193 5.20 -0.60 -10.75
N ASN A 194 3.93 -0.23 -10.58
CA ASN A 194 3.54 0.73 -9.54
C ASN A 194 3.48 0.07 -8.14
N LEU A 195 3.58 -1.27 -8.03
CA LEU A 195 3.76 -1.94 -6.74
C LEU A 195 5.09 -1.56 -6.08
N LEU A 196 6.11 -1.29 -6.89
CA LEU A 196 7.45 -0.89 -6.44
C LEU A 196 7.47 0.50 -5.79
N LYS A 197 6.35 1.25 -5.82
CA LYS A 197 6.23 2.62 -5.28
C LYS A 197 5.61 2.63 -3.89
N GLU A 198 6.31 2.05 -2.91
CA GLU A 198 5.97 2.12 -1.47
C GLU A 198 4.48 1.90 -1.17
N LYS A 199 3.92 0.86 -1.80
CA LYS A 199 2.51 0.50 -1.63
C LYS A 199 2.34 -0.24 -0.31
N ARG A 200 1.30 0.14 0.43
CA ARG A 200 0.92 -0.47 1.71
C ARG A 200 -0.25 -1.44 1.60
N PHE A 201 -1.07 -1.31 0.55
CA PHE A 201 -2.27 -2.12 0.42
C PHE A 201 -2.66 -2.34 -1.04
N LEU A 202 -3.23 -3.50 -1.35
CA LEU A 202 -3.85 -3.78 -2.65
C LEU A 202 -5.35 -3.68 -2.56
N PHE A 203 -5.95 -2.83 -3.40
CA PHE A 203 -7.39 -2.79 -3.54
C PHE A 203 -7.79 -2.90 -5.00
N TRP A 204 -8.18 -4.10 -5.42
CA TRP A 204 -8.56 -4.37 -6.81
C TRP A 204 -10.08 -4.41 -6.93
N ASP A 205 -10.65 -3.25 -7.22
CA ASP A 205 -12.09 -3.07 -7.38
C ASP A 205 -12.59 -3.50 -8.77
N ASP A 206 -13.73 -4.19 -8.87
CA ASP A 206 -14.28 -4.78 -10.10
C ASP A 206 -13.24 -5.60 -10.89
N TYR A 207 -12.49 -6.43 -10.18
CA TYR A 207 -11.46 -7.28 -10.73
C TYR A 207 -12.04 -8.54 -11.37
N ARG A 208 -11.46 -8.94 -12.51
CA ARG A 208 -11.89 -10.11 -13.29
C ARG A 208 -10.68 -11.02 -13.48
N PRO A 209 -10.45 -11.99 -12.59
CA PRO A 209 -9.20 -12.76 -12.54
C PRO A 209 -8.83 -13.40 -13.87
N VAL A 210 -9.78 -14.04 -14.56
CA VAL A 210 -9.51 -14.75 -15.82
C VAL A 210 -9.19 -13.79 -16.97
N GLU A 211 -9.93 -12.69 -17.11
CA GLU A 211 -9.69 -11.68 -18.14
C GLU A 211 -8.33 -10.99 -17.93
N TYR A 212 -8.02 -10.62 -16.69
CA TYR A 212 -6.72 -10.06 -16.36
C TYR A 212 -5.60 -11.08 -16.57
N ALA A 213 -5.83 -12.37 -16.27
CA ALA A 213 -4.86 -13.43 -16.52
C ALA A 213 -4.51 -13.58 -18.01
N GLN A 214 -5.50 -13.39 -18.88
CA GLN A 214 -5.32 -13.45 -20.32
C GLN A 214 -4.59 -12.21 -20.87
N GLU A 215 -4.93 -11.02 -20.37
CA GLU A 215 -4.57 -9.77 -21.06
C GLU A 215 -3.47 -8.95 -20.37
N THR A 216 -3.24 -9.13 -19.07
CA THR A 216 -2.47 -8.15 -18.27
C THR A 216 -1.51 -8.77 -17.27
N LEU A 217 -1.95 -9.77 -16.50
CA LEU A 217 -1.21 -10.35 -15.40
C LEU A 217 -1.21 -11.86 -15.52
N PRO A 218 -0.17 -12.49 -16.10
CA PRO A 218 -0.14 -13.94 -16.30
C PRO A 218 -0.50 -14.73 -15.05
N VAL A 219 -1.13 -15.91 -15.24
CA VAL A 219 -1.57 -16.78 -14.13
C VAL A 219 -0.44 -17.00 -13.12
N THR A 220 0.78 -17.26 -13.56
CA THR A 220 1.95 -17.49 -12.69
C THR A 220 2.27 -16.28 -11.80
N ALA A 221 2.15 -15.06 -12.32
CA ALA A 221 2.34 -13.83 -11.57
C ALA A 221 1.20 -13.61 -10.57
N PHE A 222 -0.05 -13.88 -10.96
CA PHE A 222 -1.20 -13.86 -10.05
C PHE A 222 -0.98 -14.83 -8.87
N LEU A 223 -0.59 -16.07 -9.16
CA LEU A 223 -0.37 -17.10 -8.14
C LEU A 223 0.77 -16.73 -7.18
N SER A 224 1.86 -16.17 -7.70
CA SER A 224 3.01 -15.76 -6.89
C SER A 224 2.66 -14.56 -6.00
N LEU A 225 2.02 -13.53 -6.58
CA LEU A 225 1.59 -12.33 -5.86
C LEU A 225 0.63 -12.66 -4.71
N PHE A 226 -0.39 -13.49 -4.97
CA PHE A 226 -1.41 -13.83 -3.98
C PHE A 226 -1.11 -15.07 -3.14
N GLN A 227 0.13 -15.55 -3.21
CA GLN A 227 0.70 -16.51 -2.27
C GLN A 227 1.87 -15.91 -1.48
N GLY A 228 2.19 -14.62 -1.68
CA GLY A 228 3.33 -13.96 -1.05
C GLY A 228 4.66 -14.63 -1.42
N GLN A 229 4.79 -15.09 -2.67
CA GLN A 229 6.01 -15.67 -3.20
C GLN A 229 6.78 -14.64 -4.02
N PRO A 230 8.11 -14.79 -4.15
CA PRO A 230 8.91 -13.96 -5.05
C PRO A 230 8.38 -14.03 -6.49
N LEU A 231 8.36 -12.89 -7.16
CA LEU A 231 8.12 -12.76 -8.59
C LEU A 231 8.98 -11.65 -9.20
N GLU A 232 9.24 -11.74 -10.50
CA GLU A 232 9.88 -10.66 -11.25
C GLU A 232 8.83 -9.65 -11.74
N VAL A 233 9.00 -8.38 -11.35
CA VAL A 233 8.19 -7.27 -11.86
C VAL A 233 8.85 -6.70 -13.10
N GLN A 234 8.12 -6.76 -14.22
CA GLN A 234 8.55 -6.18 -15.47
C GLN A 234 8.61 -4.64 -15.38
N VAL A 235 9.77 -4.10 -15.72
CA VAL A 235 10.04 -2.65 -15.78
C VAL A 235 10.66 -2.26 -17.11
N SER A 236 10.68 -0.95 -17.40
CA SER A 236 11.30 -0.46 -18.62
C SER A 236 12.83 -0.61 -18.55
N GLN A 237 13.38 -1.34 -19.52
CA GLN A 237 14.82 -1.56 -19.69
C GLN A 237 15.58 -0.30 -20.12
N ALA A 238 14.87 0.76 -20.53
CA ALA A 238 15.51 2.05 -20.83
C ALA A 238 16.06 2.75 -19.57
N PHE A 239 15.57 2.37 -18.40
CA PHE A 239 15.91 3.01 -17.12
C PHE A 239 16.37 2.02 -16.04
N ASN A 240 16.29 0.71 -16.31
CA ASN A 240 16.61 -0.35 -15.36
C ASN A 240 17.40 -1.44 -16.08
N ASP A 241 18.32 -2.09 -15.36
CA ASP A 241 19.06 -3.25 -15.84
C ASP A 241 18.33 -4.53 -15.39
N GLY A 242 17.46 -5.05 -16.25
CA GLY A 242 16.66 -6.24 -15.96
C GLY A 242 15.31 -5.96 -15.29
N ASN A 243 14.66 -7.04 -14.87
CA ASN A 243 13.43 -6.99 -14.06
C ASN A 243 13.79 -6.84 -12.58
N VAL A 244 12.80 -6.48 -11.75
CA VAL A 244 13.00 -6.31 -10.31
C VAL A 244 12.36 -7.47 -9.56
N ASP A 245 13.14 -8.18 -8.74
CA ASP A 245 12.62 -9.19 -7.81
C ASP A 245 11.74 -8.53 -6.74
N PHE A 246 10.58 -9.13 -6.48
CA PHE A 246 9.57 -8.55 -5.61
C PHE A 246 8.78 -9.60 -4.84
N GLU A 247 8.45 -9.29 -3.59
CA GLU A 247 7.54 -10.07 -2.75
C GLU A 247 6.48 -9.15 -2.15
N TRP A 248 5.23 -9.63 -2.10
CA TRP A 248 4.14 -8.89 -1.47
C TRP A 248 3.74 -9.51 -0.13
N HIS A 249 4.01 -8.78 0.95
CA HIS A 249 3.74 -9.20 2.33
C HIS A 249 2.70 -8.32 3.04
N ARG A 250 1.94 -7.54 2.28
CA ARG A 250 1.01 -6.52 2.81
C ARG A 250 -0.44 -6.88 2.51
N GLY A 251 -1.37 -6.13 3.11
CA GLY A 251 -2.81 -6.39 2.95
C GLY A 251 -3.30 -6.30 1.50
N CYS A 252 -4.31 -7.11 1.18
CA CYS A 252 -4.96 -7.11 -0.13
C CYS A 252 -6.44 -7.44 -0.01
N ILE A 253 -7.27 -6.80 -0.83
CA ILE A 253 -8.65 -7.20 -1.05
C ILE A 253 -9.08 -6.96 -2.50
N MET A 254 -10.03 -7.77 -2.96
CA MET A 254 -10.64 -7.66 -4.27
C MET A 254 -12.15 -7.52 -4.16
N THR A 255 -12.76 -6.81 -5.11
CA THR A 255 -14.18 -6.97 -5.43
C THR A 255 -14.31 -7.49 -6.86
N ALA A 256 -15.41 -8.18 -7.14
CA ALA A 256 -15.67 -8.70 -8.48
C ALA A 256 -17.16 -8.84 -8.79
N LYS A 257 -17.49 -8.96 -10.07
CA LYS A 257 -18.80 -9.47 -10.50
C LYS A 257 -18.85 -10.98 -10.31
N SER A 258 -19.97 -11.50 -9.83
CA SER A 258 -20.14 -12.95 -9.66
C SER A 258 -20.31 -13.67 -11.01
N GLU A 259 -21.03 -13.04 -11.95
CA GLU A 259 -21.27 -13.59 -13.28
C GLU A 259 -19.96 -13.69 -14.08
N GLY A 260 -19.69 -14.88 -14.62
CA GLY A 260 -18.51 -15.12 -15.46
C GLY A 260 -17.17 -15.12 -14.72
N LEU A 261 -17.16 -14.97 -13.38
CA LEU A 261 -15.94 -14.72 -12.59
C LEU A 261 -14.83 -15.74 -12.83
N TRP A 262 -15.21 -17.00 -12.99
CA TRP A 262 -14.31 -18.15 -13.09
C TRP A 262 -14.52 -18.96 -14.37
N VAL A 263 -15.12 -18.35 -15.40
CA VAL A 263 -15.29 -19.00 -16.70
C VAL A 263 -13.96 -18.92 -17.45
N PRO A 264 -13.36 -20.05 -17.88
CA PRO A 264 -12.13 -20.06 -18.67
C PRO A 264 -12.26 -19.18 -19.93
N TYR A 265 -11.18 -18.49 -20.28
CA TYR A 265 -11.16 -17.59 -21.43
C TYR A 265 -9.77 -17.56 -22.06
N GLY A 266 -9.73 -17.58 -23.40
CA GLY A 266 -8.47 -17.56 -24.16
C GLY A 266 -7.59 -18.77 -23.85
N SER A 267 -6.35 -18.49 -23.41
CA SER A 267 -5.38 -19.51 -23.01
C SER A 267 -5.47 -19.92 -21.54
N VAL A 268 -6.34 -19.29 -20.75
CA VAL A 268 -6.51 -19.63 -19.34
C VAL A 268 -7.36 -20.88 -19.21
N SER A 269 -6.73 -21.98 -18.78
CA SER A 269 -7.40 -23.28 -18.67
C SER A 269 -8.29 -23.37 -17.43
N GLN A 270 -9.12 -24.42 -17.36
CA GLN A 270 -9.89 -24.72 -16.15
C GLN A 270 -9.00 -25.06 -14.95
N GLU A 271 -7.82 -25.63 -15.19
CA GLU A 271 -6.85 -25.93 -14.14
C GLU A 271 -6.26 -24.63 -13.56
N ASP A 272 -5.88 -23.68 -14.42
CA ASP A 272 -5.43 -22.35 -14.02
C ASP A 272 -6.48 -21.64 -13.15
N VAL A 273 -7.75 -21.71 -13.55
CA VAL A 273 -8.87 -21.18 -12.76
C VAL A 273 -8.90 -21.76 -11.35
N ARG A 274 -8.77 -23.09 -11.20
CA ARG A 274 -8.75 -23.74 -9.88
C ARG A 274 -7.56 -23.27 -9.05
N HIS A 275 -6.39 -23.10 -9.67
CA HIS A 275 -5.22 -22.56 -8.98
C HIS A 275 -5.44 -21.13 -8.51
N MET A 276 -6.02 -20.26 -9.35
CA MET A 276 -6.35 -18.89 -8.95
C MET A 276 -7.39 -18.84 -7.83
N GLN A 277 -8.45 -19.64 -7.92
CA GLN A 277 -9.46 -19.80 -6.86
C GLN A 277 -8.81 -20.21 -5.54
N SER A 278 -7.82 -21.11 -5.57
CA SER A 278 -7.10 -21.55 -4.38
C SER A 278 -6.19 -20.47 -3.75
N ARG A 279 -6.17 -19.24 -4.25
CA ARG A 279 -5.47 -18.08 -3.64
C ARG A 279 -6.42 -17.07 -3.01
N VAL A 280 -7.72 -17.19 -3.27
CA VAL A 280 -8.74 -16.25 -2.78
C VAL A 280 -9.73 -16.94 -1.85
N HIS A 281 -10.31 -16.17 -0.93
CA HIS A 281 -11.47 -16.56 -0.14
C HIS A 281 -12.65 -15.76 -0.68
N VAL A 282 -13.54 -16.42 -1.43
CA VAL A 282 -14.66 -15.76 -2.11
C VAL A 282 -15.85 -15.61 -1.18
N PHE A 283 -16.23 -14.36 -0.91
CA PHE A 283 -17.49 -13.99 -0.25
C PHE A 283 -18.49 -13.60 -1.33
N THR A 284 -19.64 -14.28 -1.41
CA THR A 284 -20.60 -14.05 -2.51
C THR A 284 -21.83 -13.31 -1.99
N ALA A 285 -21.90 -12.02 -2.26
CA ALA A 285 -23.11 -11.23 -2.07
C ALA A 285 -24.11 -11.52 -3.20
N THR A 286 -25.37 -11.76 -2.84
CA THR A 286 -26.45 -12.08 -3.79
C THR A 286 -27.49 -10.97 -3.89
N ALA A 287 -27.65 -10.15 -2.84
CA ALA A 287 -28.63 -9.08 -2.81
C ALA A 287 -28.07 -7.76 -3.35
N THR A 288 -28.94 -6.96 -3.96
CA THR A 288 -28.64 -5.56 -4.30
C THR A 288 -29.08 -4.65 -3.16
N VAL A 289 -28.31 -3.59 -2.92
CA VAL A 289 -28.58 -2.61 -1.87
C VAL A 289 -28.91 -1.27 -2.55
N ARG A 290 -30.03 -0.66 -2.15
CA ARG A 290 -30.49 0.61 -2.73
C ARG A 290 -29.80 1.80 -2.04
N HIS A 291 -29.84 2.96 -2.70
CA HIS A 291 -29.40 4.26 -2.15
C HIS A 291 -27.93 4.34 -1.72
N LEU A 292 -27.04 3.65 -2.42
CA LEU A 292 -25.60 3.69 -2.12
C LEU A 292 -24.84 4.84 -2.81
N GLN A 293 -25.46 5.56 -3.74
CA GLN A 293 -24.81 6.54 -4.62
C GLN A 293 -24.14 7.70 -3.85
N ASP A 294 -24.75 8.13 -2.74
CA ASP A 294 -24.30 9.27 -1.94
C ASP A 294 -23.56 8.84 -0.66
N THR A 295 -23.09 7.59 -0.61
CA THR A 295 -22.36 7.08 0.56
C THR A 295 -20.98 7.70 0.62
N GLN A 296 -20.70 8.45 1.69
CA GLN A 296 -19.36 9.00 1.93
C GLN A 296 -18.51 7.94 2.65
N PRO A 297 -17.32 7.57 2.13
CA PRO A 297 -16.44 6.62 2.80
C PRO A 297 -16.08 7.07 4.22
N CYS A 298 -16.03 6.12 5.16
CA CYS A 298 -15.64 6.39 6.55
C CYS A 298 -14.68 5.32 7.06
N LYS A 299 -13.39 5.64 7.12
CA LYS A 299 -12.36 4.69 7.57
C LYS A 299 -12.49 4.33 9.05
N GLN A 300 -12.95 5.24 9.90
CA GLN A 300 -13.16 4.98 11.32
C GLN A 300 -14.21 3.88 11.52
N CYS A 301 -15.38 4.05 10.90
CA CYS A 301 -16.44 3.04 10.94
C CYS A 301 -16.01 1.72 10.27
N MET A 302 -15.27 1.77 9.15
CA MET A 302 -14.73 0.57 8.51
C MET A 302 -13.82 -0.21 9.46
N CYS A 303 -12.83 0.48 10.03
CA CYS A 303 -11.85 -0.14 10.92
C CYS A 303 -12.53 -0.68 12.19
N ALA A 304 -13.53 0.03 12.73
CA ALA A 304 -14.30 -0.40 13.88
C ALA A 304 -15.02 -1.73 13.62
N TRP A 305 -15.81 -1.84 12.54
CA TRP A 305 -16.54 -3.10 12.30
C TRP A 305 -15.60 -4.26 11.97
N ILE A 306 -14.48 -4.02 11.27
CA ILE A 306 -13.47 -5.06 11.00
C ILE A 306 -12.85 -5.54 12.31
N ARG A 307 -12.40 -4.62 13.17
CA ARG A 307 -11.78 -4.96 14.47
C ARG A 307 -12.76 -5.71 15.35
N ASP A 308 -13.95 -5.16 15.53
CA ASP A 308 -14.92 -5.63 16.52
C ASP A 308 -15.54 -6.98 16.09
N ALA A 309 -15.91 -7.14 14.82
CA ALA A 309 -16.44 -8.41 14.34
C ALA A 309 -15.38 -9.52 14.30
N ALA A 310 -14.11 -9.20 14.01
CA ALA A 310 -13.01 -10.16 14.09
C ALA A 310 -12.70 -10.56 15.55
N ALA A 311 -12.86 -9.66 16.52
CA ALA A 311 -12.72 -9.97 17.94
C ALA A 311 -13.91 -10.82 18.45
N GLN A 312 -15.13 -10.51 18.00
CA GLN A 312 -16.31 -11.31 18.31
C GLN A 312 -16.16 -12.74 17.79
N HIS A 313 -15.67 -12.92 16.55
CA HIS A 313 -15.42 -14.25 16.00
C HIS A 313 -14.45 -15.06 16.88
N ASP A 314 -13.35 -14.47 17.33
CA ASP A 314 -12.39 -15.15 18.23
C ASP A 314 -13.07 -15.57 19.55
N ALA A 315 -13.88 -14.69 20.14
CA ALA A 315 -14.61 -14.99 21.36
C ALA A 315 -15.57 -16.17 21.18
N GLU A 316 -16.30 -16.22 20.06
CA GLU A 316 -17.21 -17.32 19.73
C GLU A 316 -16.48 -18.65 19.53
N GLN A 317 -15.30 -18.64 18.90
CA GLN A 317 -14.47 -19.85 18.73
C GLN A 317 -14.00 -20.41 20.08
N VAL A 318 -13.59 -19.54 21.02
CA VAL A 318 -13.20 -19.97 22.37
C VAL A 318 -14.35 -20.64 23.10
N VAL A 319 -15.57 -20.08 23.02
CA VAL A 319 -16.76 -20.66 23.67
C VAL A 319 -17.10 -22.04 23.09
N ARG A 320 -16.96 -22.24 21.77
CA ARG A 320 -17.22 -23.54 21.12
C ARG A 320 -16.26 -24.63 21.57
N VAL A 321 -14.99 -24.28 21.79
CA VAL A 321 -13.96 -25.24 22.25
C VAL A 321 -14.20 -25.67 23.71
N VAL A 322 -14.75 -24.77 24.54
CA VAL A 322 -14.99 -24.99 25.97
C VAL A 322 -16.40 -25.55 26.26
N GLY A 323 -17.22 -25.79 25.22
CA GLY A 323 -18.55 -26.38 25.36
C GLY A 323 -18.54 -27.70 26.15
N PRO A 324 -19.64 -28.05 26.85
CA PRO A 324 -19.69 -29.23 27.70
C PRO A 324 -19.24 -30.46 26.91
N PRO A 325 -18.45 -31.38 27.51
CA PRO A 325 -17.98 -32.57 26.83
C PRO A 325 -19.19 -33.23 26.19
N ARG A 326 -19.14 -33.42 24.85
CA ARG A 326 -20.20 -34.09 24.10
C ARG A 326 -20.58 -35.34 24.87
N ALA A 327 -21.83 -35.40 25.34
CA ALA A 327 -22.34 -36.59 25.99
C ALA A 327 -22.04 -37.75 25.03
N VAL A 328 -21.21 -38.68 25.50
CA VAL A 328 -20.88 -39.89 24.75
C VAL A 328 -22.20 -40.60 24.56
N GLU A 329 -22.74 -40.63 23.34
CA GLU A 329 -23.93 -41.40 23.05
C GLU A 329 -23.64 -42.84 23.46
N PRO A 330 -24.47 -43.45 24.33
CA PRO A 330 -24.26 -44.82 24.75
C PRO A 330 -24.27 -45.68 23.50
N ALA A 331 -23.20 -46.46 23.32
CA ALA A 331 -23.06 -47.38 22.22
C ALA A 331 -24.32 -48.23 22.15
N SER A 332 -25.07 -48.13 21.06
CA SER A 332 -26.23 -48.97 20.85
C SER A 332 -25.75 -50.42 20.82
N GLU A 333 -26.02 -51.16 21.88
CA GLU A 333 -25.89 -52.61 21.87
C GLU A 333 -26.74 -53.13 20.71
N ALA A 334 -26.06 -53.64 19.69
CA ALA A 334 -26.68 -54.35 18.59
C ALA A 334 -27.34 -55.60 19.18
N ALA A 335 -28.67 -55.56 19.28
CA ALA A 335 -29.47 -56.73 19.62
C ALA A 335 -29.29 -57.79 18.53
N GLY A 336 -28.56 -58.85 18.88
CA GLY A 336 -28.56 -60.14 18.21
C GLY A 336 -29.29 -61.17 19.06
#